data_AF-A0A1G2TXP2-F1
#
_entry.id   AF-A0A1G2TXP2-F1
#
_cell.length_a   1.000
_cell.length_b   1.000
_cell.length_c   1.000
_cell.angle_alpha   90.00
_cell.angle_beta   90.00
_cell.angle_gamma   90.00
#
_symmetry.space_group_name_H-M   'P 1'
#
loop_
_entity.id
_entity.type
_entity.pdbx_description
1 polymer ?
#
loop_
_entity_poly.entity_id
_entity_poly.type
_entity_poly.pdbx_seq_one_letter_code
_entity_poly.pdbx_strand_id
1 'polypeptide(L)'
;MKSFRLSNGDENDNEEKGNNSAASVAVGLVLLIGAVWYLFGGGLEKQSKRELDDIYKQVSADAVQQYEIAKRQGDKIQICVQAGMVSAAYLQEKNEMSYQQWKAIEKVDCSEAGL
;
A
#
# COMPACT_ATOMS: atom_id res chain seq x y z
N MET A 1 24.98 47.32 -46.84
CA MET A 1 24.13 48.16 -45.95
C MET A 1 22.72 47.60 -45.98
N LYS A 2 22.05 47.46 -44.82
CA LYS A 2 20.67 46.92 -44.56
C LYS A 2 20.58 45.38 -44.54
N SER A 3 20.73 44.75 -43.36
CA SER A 3 19.70 44.37 -42.35
C SER A 3 18.81 43.21 -42.83
N PHE A 4 18.95 41.99 -42.30
CA PHE A 4 18.23 41.48 -41.11
C PHE A 4 16.73 41.81 -41.14
N ARG A 5 15.86 40.84 -41.48
CA ARG A 5 15.00 40.11 -40.52
C ARG A 5 14.15 39.02 -41.19
N LEU A 6 13.97 37.98 -40.40
CA LEU A 6 13.04 36.87 -40.53
C LEU A 6 11.60 37.28 -40.25
N SER A 7 10.72 36.37 -40.66
CA SER A 7 9.55 35.90 -39.91
C SER A 7 8.24 36.66 -40.04
N ASN A 8 7.25 35.83 -40.39
CA ASN A 8 5.88 35.80 -39.90
C ASN A 8 4.87 36.74 -40.56
N GLY A 9 4.00 36.12 -41.35
CA GLY A 9 2.56 36.19 -41.15
C GLY A 9 1.98 34.89 -41.71
N ASP A 10 0.87 34.35 -41.24
CA ASP A 10 -0.01 34.61 -40.11
C ASP A 10 -1.10 33.56 -40.33
N GLU A 11 -1.39 32.70 -39.36
CA GLU A 11 -2.76 32.22 -39.18
C GLU A 11 -2.88 31.62 -37.78
N ASN A 12 -3.27 32.47 -36.83
CA ASN A 12 -3.89 32.05 -35.59
C ASN A 12 -5.06 32.98 -35.33
N ASP A 13 -6.13 32.75 -36.09
CA ASP A 13 -7.43 33.30 -35.79
C ASP A 13 -8.06 32.44 -34.71
N ASN A 14 -7.93 32.87 -33.47
CA ASN A 14 -8.91 32.56 -32.44
C ASN A 14 -9.35 33.88 -31.81
N GLU A 15 -10.29 34.52 -32.52
CA GLU A 15 -11.12 35.56 -31.97
C GLU A 15 -12.24 34.90 -31.15
N GLU A 16 -12.10 34.89 -29.82
CA GLU A 16 -13.25 34.88 -28.92
C GLU A 16 -13.17 36.10 -28.00
N LYS A 17 -13.97 37.10 -28.35
CA LYS A 17 -14.32 38.21 -27.46
C LYS A 17 -15.37 37.73 -26.47
N GLY A 18 -14.93 37.39 -25.26
CA GLY A 18 -15.79 37.21 -24.09
C GLY A 18 -15.23 38.01 -22.91
N ASN A 19 -15.89 39.11 -22.54
CA ASN A 19 -15.55 39.90 -21.36
C ASN A 19 -15.50 39.01 -20.10
N ASN A 20 -14.61 39.36 -19.16
CA ASN A 20 -14.45 38.88 -17.76
C ASN A 20 -13.23 37.96 -17.53
N SER A 21 -12.05 38.58 -17.44
CA SER A 21 -10.77 37.96 -17.08
C SER A 21 -10.75 37.18 -15.74
N ALA A 22 -11.82 37.22 -14.94
CA ALA A 22 -11.97 36.49 -13.69
C ALA A 22 -12.77 35.18 -13.81
N ALA A 23 -13.68 35.06 -14.80
CA ALA A 23 -14.56 33.90 -14.92
C ALA A 23 -13.84 32.66 -15.48
N SER A 24 -12.95 32.85 -16.44
CA SER A 24 -12.14 31.77 -17.02
C SER A 24 -11.14 31.17 -16.02
N VAL A 25 -10.59 32.01 -15.13
CA VAL A 25 -9.66 31.58 -14.06
C VAL A 25 -10.39 30.75 -13.00
N ALA A 26 -11.60 31.14 -12.63
CA ALA A 26 -12.39 30.43 -11.62
C ALA A 26 -12.75 28.99 -12.06
N VAL A 27 -13.13 28.81 -13.33
CA VAL A 27 -13.44 27.48 -13.88
C VAL A 27 -12.20 26.59 -13.91
N GLY A 28 -11.04 27.14 -14.29
CA GLY A 28 -9.77 26.41 -14.26
C GLY A 28 -9.38 25.94 -12.85
N LEU A 29 -9.55 26.80 -11.83
CA LEU A 29 -9.26 26.43 -10.44
C LEU A 29 -10.18 25.33 -9.92
N VAL A 30 -11.47 25.36 -10.24
CA VAL A 30 -12.42 24.31 -9.82
C VAL A 30 -12.07 22.97 -10.45
N LEU A 31 -11.69 22.94 -11.72
CA LEU A 31 -11.25 21.72 -12.40
C LEU A 31 -9.95 21.18 -11.80
N LEU A 32 -8.99 22.04 -11.45
CA LEU A 32 -7.75 21.64 -10.79
C LEU A 32 -8.01 21.10 -9.38
N ILE A 33 -8.88 21.74 -8.61
CA ILE A 33 -9.25 21.27 -7.27
C ILE A 33 -10.00 19.93 -7.37
N GLY A 34 -10.90 19.78 -8.35
CA GLY A 34 -11.59 18.52 -8.63
C GLY A 34 -10.62 17.42 -9.07
N ALA A 35 -9.63 17.75 -9.89
CA ALA A 35 -8.59 16.81 -10.31
C ALA A 35 -7.68 16.40 -9.15
N VAL A 36 -7.26 17.34 -8.29
CA VAL A 36 -6.50 17.06 -7.07
C VAL A 36 -7.33 16.20 -6.11
N TRP A 37 -8.61 16.52 -5.90
CA TRP A 37 -9.50 15.69 -5.08
C TRP A 37 -9.67 14.28 -5.66
N TYR A 38 -9.81 14.15 -6.98
CA TYR A 38 -9.94 12.84 -7.64
C TYR A 38 -8.64 12.02 -7.58
N LEU A 39 -7.48 12.67 -7.76
CA LEU A 39 -6.17 12.02 -7.73
C LEU A 39 -5.75 11.60 -6.30
N PHE A 40 -6.06 12.41 -5.28
CA PHE A 40 -5.65 12.16 -3.89
C PHE A 40 -6.74 11.52 -3.02
N GLY A 41 -8.02 11.57 -3.42
CA GLY A 41 -9.17 11.23 -2.57
C GLY A 41 -9.82 9.86 -2.78
N GLY A 42 -9.33 9.00 -3.69
CA GLY A 42 -9.94 7.66 -3.83
C GLY A 42 -9.53 6.77 -5.01
N GLY A 43 -8.57 7.17 -5.86
CA GLY A 43 -8.22 6.42 -7.07
C GLY A 43 -7.31 5.18 -6.89
N LEU A 44 -6.67 5.00 -5.73
CA LEU A 44 -5.59 4.00 -5.53
C LEU A 44 -6.00 2.73 -4.76
N GLU A 45 -7.27 2.58 -4.42
CA GLU A 45 -7.75 1.53 -3.49
C GLU A 45 -7.55 0.09 -4.00
N LYS A 46 -7.32 -0.10 -5.31
CA LYS A 46 -7.13 -1.43 -5.91
C LYS A 46 -5.69 -1.95 -5.88
N GLN A 47 -4.68 -1.07 -5.75
CA GLN A 47 -3.28 -1.52 -5.61
C GLN A 47 -2.97 -1.98 -4.19
N SER A 48 -3.51 -1.32 -3.17
CA SER A 48 -3.22 -1.66 -1.77
C SER A 48 -3.63 -3.09 -1.36
N LYS A 49 -4.69 -3.65 -1.95
CA LYS A 49 -5.15 -5.01 -1.54
C LYS A 49 -4.21 -6.13 -1.96
N ARG A 50 -3.53 -5.98 -3.10
CA ARG A 50 -2.57 -7.00 -3.58
C ARG A 50 -1.26 -6.92 -2.81
N GLU A 51 -0.83 -5.71 -2.50
CA GLU A 51 0.35 -5.46 -1.67
C GLU A 51 0.15 -5.98 -0.24
N LEU A 52 -1.03 -5.78 0.35
CA LEU A 52 -1.35 -6.34 1.68
C LEU A 52 -1.35 -7.87 1.72
N ASP A 53 -1.85 -8.54 0.68
CA ASP A 53 -1.84 -10.02 0.60
C ASP A 53 -0.42 -10.58 0.56
N ASP A 54 0.47 -9.93 -0.19
CA ASP A 54 1.89 -10.29 -0.27
C ASP A 54 2.61 -10.04 1.07
N ILE A 55 2.32 -8.90 1.72
CA ILE A 55 2.84 -8.58 3.05
C ILE A 55 2.43 -9.64 4.08
N TYR A 56 1.17 -10.07 4.11
CA TYR A 56 0.74 -11.08 5.08
C TYR A 56 1.42 -12.42 4.89
N LYS A 57 1.66 -12.84 3.64
CA LYS A 57 2.46 -14.03 3.33
C LYS A 57 3.91 -13.89 3.78
N GLN A 58 4.50 -12.71 3.58
CA GLN A 58 5.85 -12.45 4.04
C GLN A 58 5.94 -12.48 5.57
N VAL A 59 4.96 -11.89 6.26
CA VAL A 59 4.88 -11.87 7.73
C VAL A 59 4.69 -13.28 8.29
N SER A 60 3.84 -14.12 7.69
CA SER A 60 3.68 -15.51 8.12
C SER A 60 4.95 -16.33 7.91
N ALA A 61 5.62 -16.18 6.76
CA ALA A 61 6.89 -16.84 6.49
C ALA A 61 8.03 -16.39 7.43
N ASP A 62 8.09 -15.09 7.77
CA ASP A 62 9.08 -14.56 8.71
C ASP A 62 8.82 -15.06 10.14
N ALA A 63 7.55 -15.07 10.58
CA ALA A 63 7.17 -15.61 11.87
C ALA A 63 7.60 -17.09 12.00
N VAL A 64 7.40 -17.90 10.95
CA VAL A 64 7.86 -19.31 10.94
C VAL A 64 9.39 -19.39 11.10
N GLN A 65 10.15 -18.54 10.42
CA GLN A 65 11.60 -18.51 10.57
C GLN A 65 12.03 -18.10 11.98
N GLN A 66 11.35 -17.13 12.60
CA GLN A 66 11.59 -16.72 13.98
C GLN A 66 11.28 -17.84 14.97
N TYR A 67 10.18 -18.57 14.76
CA TYR A 67 9.87 -19.78 15.51
C TYR A 67 10.99 -20.83 15.39
N GLU A 68 11.46 -21.10 14.18
CA GLU A 68 12.54 -22.09 13.97
C GLU A 68 13.85 -21.68 14.65
N ILE A 69 14.15 -20.39 14.74
CA ILE A 69 15.29 -19.88 15.52
C ILE A 69 15.06 -20.12 17.01
N ALA A 70 13.89 -19.74 17.53
CA ALA A 70 13.53 -19.95 18.92
C ALA A 70 13.51 -21.44 19.30
N LYS A 71 13.07 -22.32 18.40
CA LYS A 71 13.08 -23.77 18.63
C LYS A 71 14.48 -24.35 18.82
N ARG A 72 15.48 -23.76 18.17
CA ARG A 72 16.88 -24.22 18.27
C ARG A 72 17.63 -23.66 19.47
N GLN A 73 17.30 -22.45 19.92
CA GLN A 73 18.14 -21.69 20.86
C GLN A 73 17.36 -21.03 22.02
N GLY A 74 16.05 -20.90 21.88
CA GLY A 74 15.18 -20.23 22.85
C GLY A 74 14.73 -21.15 23.97
N ASP A 75 14.25 -20.53 25.05
CA ASP A 75 13.59 -21.25 26.13
C ASP A 75 12.15 -21.63 25.74
N LYS A 76 11.52 -22.49 26.55
CA LYS A 76 10.18 -23.02 26.26
C LYS A 76 9.11 -21.93 26.16
N ILE A 77 9.22 -20.87 26.96
CA ILE A 77 8.28 -19.74 26.92
C ILE A 77 8.47 -18.98 25.60
N GLN A 78 9.72 -18.75 25.19
CA GLN A 78 10.03 -18.10 23.92
C GLN A 78 9.49 -18.92 22.73
N ILE A 79 9.64 -20.25 22.76
CA ILE A 79 9.10 -21.14 21.72
C ILE A 79 7.57 -21.04 21.67
N CYS A 80 6.88 -21.09 22.81
CA CYS A 80 5.43 -20.92 22.91
C CYS A 80 4.96 -19.57 22.35
N VAL A 81 5.59 -18.47 22.77
CA VAL A 81 5.24 -17.12 22.30
C VAL A 81 5.43 -17.03 20.79
N GLN A 82 6.54 -17.54 20.26
CA GLN A 82 6.78 -17.52 18.82
C GLN A 82 5.80 -18.40 18.05
N ALA A 83 5.42 -19.57 18.57
CA ALA A 83 4.36 -20.39 17.98
C ALA A 83 3.02 -19.61 17.92
N GLY A 84 2.69 -18.86 18.97
CA GLY A 84 1.52 -17.98 18.98
C GLY A 84 1.59 -16.83 17.97
N MET A 85 2.79 -16.26 17.77
CA MET A 85 3.02 -15.24 16.74
C MET A 85 2.80 -15.81 15.33
N VAL A 86 3.24 -17.05 15.07
CA VAL A 86 2.98 -17.72 13.79
C VAL A 86 1.48 -17.95 13.56
N SER A 87 0.76 -18.45 14.58
CA SER A 87 -0.71 -18.57 14.53
C SER A 87 -1.37 -17.24 14.20
N ALA A 88 -0.98 -16.15 14.87
CA ALA A 88 -1.52 -14.82 14.61
C ALA A 88 -1.20 -14.30 13.19
N ALA A 89 -0.03 -14.65 12.64
CA ALA A 89 0.35 -14.26 11.29
C ALA A 89 -0.49 -14.99 10.23
N TYR A 90 -0.71 -16.30 10.37
CA TYR A 90 -1.60 -17.03 9.45
C TYR A 90 -3.06 -16.60 9.54
N LEU A 91 -3.50 -16.12 10.72
CA LEU A 91 -4.82 -15.51 10.86
C LEU A 91 -4.94 -14.20 10.06
N GLN A 92 -3.88 -13.39 10.01
CA GLN A 92 -3.83 -12.18 9.18
C GLN A 92 -3.81 -12.50 7.68
N GLU A 93 -3.13 -13.57 7.29
CA GLU A 93 -3.14 -14.12 5.92
C GLU A 93 -4.50 -14.77 5.55
N LYS A 94 -5.42 -14.94 6.51
CA LYS A 94 -6.68 -15.69 6.34
C LYS A 94 -6.47 -17.14 5.88
N ASN A 95 -5.33 -17.72 6.23
CA ASN A 95 -4.98 -19.10 5.93
C ASN A 95 -5.40 -20.01 7.08
N GLU A 96 -6.66 -20.46 7.04
CA GLU A 96 -7.26 -21.27 8.10
C GLU A 96 -6.55 -22.62 8.32
N MET A 97 -6.08 -23.27 7.24
CA MET A 97 -5.40 -24.55 7.34
C MET A 97 -4.09 -24.41 8.12
N SER A 98 -3.25 -23.43 7.75
CA SER A 98 -2.00 -23.17 8.44
C SER A 98 -2.24 -22.64 9.86
N TYR A 99 -3.26 -21.80 10.06
CA TYR A 99 -3.66 -21.35 11.39
C TYR A 99 -3.98 -22.53 12.32
N GLN A 100 -4.80 -23.49 11.88
CA GLN A 100 -5.15 -24.65 12.70
C GLN A 100 -3.95 -25.54 13.03
N GLN A 101 -3.06 -25.75 12.06
CA GLN A 101 -1.80 -26.49 12.27
C GLN A 101 -0.93 -25.81 13.32
N TRP A 102 -0.72 -24.50 13.21
CA TRP A 102 0.11 -23.75 14.14
C TRP A 102 -0.53 -23.57 15.50
N LYS A 103 -1.86 -23.47 15.60
CA LYS A 103 -2.56 -23.53 16.89
C LYS A 103 -2.33 -24.84 17.63
N ALA A 104 -2.23 -25.96 16.91
CA ALA A 104 -1.92 -27.24 17.53
C ALA A 104 -0.48 -27.28 18.04
N ILE A 105 0.48 -26.75 17.26
CA ILE A 105 1.89 -26.64 17.65
C ILE A 105 2.03 -25.73 18.89
N GLU A 106 1.43 -24.53 18.84
CA GLU A 106 1.39 -23.57 19.95
C GLU A 106 0.87 -24.24 21.22
N LYS A 107 -0.23 -25.00 21.15
CA LYS A 107 -0.79 -25.68 22.32
C LYS A 107 0.19 -26.67 22.95
N VAL A 108 0.95 -27.41 22.14
CA VAL A 108 1.97 -28.34 22.62
C VAL A 108 3.12 -27.57 23.25
N ASP A 109 3.68 -26.60 22.53
CA ASP A 109 4.85 -25.83 22.96
C ASP A 109 4.56 -25.01 24.23
N CYS A 110 3.36 -24.43 24.35
CA CYS A 110 2.91 -23.71 25.54
C CYS A 110 2.67 -24.64 26.73
N SER A 111 2.12 -25.83 26.50
CA SER A 111 1.99 -26.83 27.57
C SER A 111 3.36 -27.29 28.08
N GLU A 112 4.36 -27.42 27.21
CA GLU A 112 5.74 -27.74 27.62
C GLU A 112 6.39 -26.61 28.43
N ALA A 113 5.98 -25.38 28.16
CA ALA A 113 6.38 -24.18 28.90
C ALA A 113 5.62 -24.00 30.23
N GLY A 114 4.58 -24.80 30.49
CA GLY A 114 3.76 -24.75 31.70
C GLY A 114 2.63 -23.72 31.64
N LEU A 115 2.18 -23.34 30.43
CA LEU A 115 1.07 -22.44 30.17
C LEU A 115 -0.20 -23.19 29.73
#